data_AF-A0AAD7RMS4-F1
#
_entry.id   AF-A0AAD7RMS4-F1
#
_cell.length_a   1.000
_cell.length_b   1.000
_cell.length_c   1.000
_cell.angle_alpha   90.00
_cell.angle_beta   90.00
_cell.angle_gamma   90.00
#
_symmetry.space_group_name_H-M   'P 1'
#
loop_
_entity.id
_entity.type
_entity.pdbx_description
1 polymer ?
#
loop_
_entity_poly.entity_id
_entity_poly.type
_entity_poly.pdbx_seq_one_letter_code
_entity_poly.pdbx_strand_id
1 'polypeptide(L)' 'MEASEADMQYNRWNDDNINLDVAASQSRMRRLYDRLGTGNVAIAVKVAGALAVLVVIYVIGYVTGYYVHKC' A
#
# COMPACT_ATOMS: atom_id res chain seq x y z
N MET A 1 -10.35 62.59 13.62
CA MET A 1 -10.25 61.51 14.64
C MET A 1 -10.02 60.23 13.86
N GLU A 2 -8.79 59.73 13.82
CA GLU A 2 -8.46 58.46 13.18
C GLU A 2 -8.64 57.37 14.24
N ALA A 3 -9.66 56.52 14.06
CA ALA A 3 -9.90 55.41 14.95
C ALA A 3 -8.99 54.25 14.52
N SER A 4 -8.06 53.91 15.41
CA SER A 4 -7.23 52.71 15.34
C SER A 4 -8.09 51.48 15.10
N GLU A 5 -8.00 50.92 13.89
CA GLU A 5 -8.64 49.65 13.55
C GLU A 5 -7.88 48.56 14.29
N ALA A 6 -8.47 48.15 15.42
CA ALA A 6 -7.98 47.11 16.28
C ALA A 6 -7.76 45.83 15.47
N ASP A 7 -6.51 45.37 15.50
CA ASP A 7 -6.04 44.03 15.19
C ASP A 7 -6.88 43.01 15.98
N MET A 8 -7.99 42.59 15.41
CA MET A 8 -8.76 41.46 15.89
C MET A 8 -8.85 40.44 14.77
N GLN A 9 -7.73 39.76 14.53
CA GLN A 9 -7.75 38.48 13.83
C GLN A 9 -8.57 37.49 14.66
N TYR A 10 -9.84 37.35 14.30
CA TYR A 10 -10.66 36.24 14.78
C TYR A 10 -9.99 34.95 14.30
N ASN A 11 -9.44 34.17 15.23
CA ASN A 11 -9.03 32.77 15.02
C ASN A 11 -10.29 31.93 14.77
N ARG A 12 -10.95 32.17 13.64
CA ARG A 12 -12.08 31.39 13.14
C ARG A 12 -11.50 30.10 12.59
N TRP A 13 -11.32 29.12 13.48
CA TRP A 13 -11.16 27.70 13.17
C TRP A 13 -10.33 27.42 11.90
N ASN A 14 -9.02 27.25 12.09
CA ASN A 14 -8.08 26.92 11.02
C ASN A 14 -8.33 25.48 10.52
N ASP A 15 -9.28 25.33 9.58
CA ASP A 15 -9.59 24.06 8.90
C ASP A 15 -8.35 23.43 8.24
N ASP A 16 -7.32 24.23 7.94
CA ASP A 16 -6.06 23.75 7.38
C ASP A 16 -5.24 22.87 8.36
N ASN A 17 -5.59 22.88 9.66
CA ASN A 17 -4.93 22.08 10.70
C ASN A 17 -5.72 20.79 11.04
N ILE A 18 -6.90 20.60 10.47
CA ILE A 18 -7.72 19.42 10.73
C ILE A 18 -7.54 18.43 9.58
N ASN A 19 -6.62 17.49 9.81
CA ASN A 19 -6.59 16.21 9.10
C ASN A 19 -6.03 16.19 7.65
N LEU A 20 -4.93 16.88 7.37
CA LEU A 20 -4.18 16.67 6.12
C LEU A 20 -3.18 15.50 6.19
N ASP A 21 -2.79 15.02 7.38
CA ASP A 21 -1.82 13.93 7.49
C ASP A 21 -2.40 12.57 7.04
N VAL A 22 -3.66 12.28 7.39
CA VAL A 22 -4.35 11.06 6.95
C VAL A 22 -4.66 11.11 5.46
N ALA A 23 -5.14 12.24 4.93
CA ALA A 23 -5.43 12.39 3.50
C ALA A 23 -4.16 12.36 2.63
N ALA A 24 -3.05 12.94 3.11
CA ALA A 24 -1.76 12.91 2.44
C ALA A 24 -1.08 11.53 2.53
N SER A 25 -1.27 10.79 3.62
CA SER A 25 -0.78 9.42 3.77
C SER A 25 -1.56 8.44 2.90
N GLN A 26 -2.90 8.57 2.89
CA GLN A 26 -3.78 7.74 2.07
C GLN A 26 -3.59 8.00 0.58
N SER A 27 -3.35 9.25 0.16
CA SER A 27 -3.06 9.57 -1.24
C SER A 27 -1.72 9.01 -1.71
N ARG A 28 -0.68 9.02 -0.85
CA ARG A 28 0.63 8.41 -1.15
C ARG A 28 0.55 6.90 -1.24
N MET A 29 -0.11 6.24 -0.30
CA MET A 29 -0.33 4.79 -0.31
C MET A 29 -1.15 4.35 -1.52
N ARG A 30 -2.22 5.07 -1.85
CA ARG A 30 -3.05 4.77 -3.03
C ARG A 30 -2.30 4.99 -4.34
N ARG A 31 -1.47 6.02 -4.42
CA ARG A 31 -0.60 6.28 -5.59
C ARG A 31 0.52 5.23 -5.72
N LEU A 32 1.06 4.73 -4.61
CA LEU A 32 2.01 3.61 -4.59
C LEU A 32 1.32 2.31 -5.00
N TYR A 33 0.12 2.04 -4.49
CA TYR A 33 -0.70 0.89 -4.89
C TYR A 33 -1.05 0.93 -6.37
N ASP A 34 -1.47 2.07 -6.92
CA ASP A 34 -1.72 2.20 -8.35
C ASP A 34 -0.43 2.01 -9.17
N ARG A 35 0.72 2.52 -8.69
CA ARG A 35 2.01 2.29 -9.37
C ARG A 35 2.48 0.84 -9.33
N LEU A 36 2.23 0.14 -8.22
CA LEU A 36 2.60 -1.27 -8.05
C LEU A 36 1.59 -2.21 -8.72
N GLY A 37 0.33 -1.78 -8.83
CA GLY A 37 -0.78 -2.54 -9.40
C GLY A 37 -0.94 -2.38 -10.92
N THR A 38 -0.31 -1.38 -11.54
CA THR A 38 -0.48 -1.11 -12.96
C THR A 38 0.83 -1.30 -13.73
N GLY A 39 0.86 -2.30 -14.64
CA GLY A 39 1.98 -2.53 -15.57
C GLY A 39 2.91 -3.71 -15.21
N ASN A 40 4.21 -3.55 -15.46
CA ASN A 40 5.22 -4.61 -15.34
C ASN A 40 5.35 -5.21 -13.93
N VAL A 41 5.06 -4.42 -12.89
CA VAL A 41 5.11 -4.90 -11.49
C VAL A 41 4.01 -5.94 -11.24
N ALA A 42 2.81 -5.74 -11.78
CA ALA A 42 1.72 -6.72 -11.66
C ALA A 42 2.06 -8.04 -12.35
N ILE A 43 2.74 -7.98 -13.51
CA ILE A 43 3.25 -9.16 -14.22
C ILE A 43 4.32 -9.85 -13.37
N ALA A 44 5.28 -9.10 -12.84
CA ALA A 44 6.34 -9.66 -11.99
C ALA A 44 5.77 -10.36 -10.75
N VAL A 45 4.77 -9.76 -10.09
CA VAL A 45 4.10 -10.37 -8.92
C VAL A 45 3.34 -11.63 -9.32
N LYS A 46 2.64 -11.63 -10.46
CA LYS A 46 1.97 -12.85 -10.97
C LYS A 46 2.96 -13.97 -11.28
N VAL A 47 4.07 -13.65 -11.94
CA VAL A 47 5.12 -14.64 -12.27
C VAL A 47 5.77 -15.18 -11.01
N ALA A 48 6.12 -14.32 -10.06
CA ALA A 48 6.67 -14.74 -8.77
C ALA A 48 5.70 -15.64 -8.01
N GLY A 49 4.41 -15.29 -7.99
CA GLY A 49 3.36 -16.12 -7.40
C GLY A 49 3.23 -17.49 -8.07
N ALA A 50 3.23 -17.52 -9.41
CA ALA A 50 3.16 -18.78 -10.16
C ALA A 50 4.37 -19.68 -9.90
N LEU A 51 5.58 -19.11 -9.86
CA LEU A 51 6.80 -19.84 -9.52
C LEU A 51 6.75 -20.39 -8.09
N ALA A 52 6.27 -19.60 -7.13
CA ALA A 52 6.12 -20.05 -5.75
C ALA A 52 5.16 -21.25 -5.65
N VAL A 53 4.00 -21.19 -6.31
CA VAL A 53 3.04 -22.31 -6.36
C VAL A 53 3.66 -23.55 -6.98
N LEU A 54 4.41 -23.40 -8.07
CA LEU A 54 5.09 -24.51 -8.73
C LEU A 54 6.10 -25.20 -7.80
N VAL A 55 6.89 -24.41 -7.07
CA VAL A 55 7.84 -24.95 -6.08
C VAL A 55 7.11 -25.70 -4.97
N VAL A 56 6.00 -25.17 -4.47
CA VAL A 56 5.19 -25.85 -3.43
C VAL A 56 4.67 -27.20 -3.93
N ILE A 57 4.09 -27.24 -5.13
CA ILE A 57 3.59 -28.50 -5.71
C ILE A 57 4.74 -29.49 -5.91
N TYR A 58 5.90 -29.04 -6.40
CA TYR A 58 7.09 -29.88 -6.56
C TYR A 58 7.54 -30.50 -5.23
N VAL A 59 7.62 -29.70 -4.16
CA VAL A 59 8.01 -30.19 -2.82
C VAL A 59 7.00 -31.20 -2.30
N ILE A 60 5.69 -30.92 -2.41
CA ILE A 60 4.65 -31.86 -1.98
C ILE A 60 4.77 -33.18 -2.74
N GLY A 61 4.94 -33.12 -4.07
CA GLY A 61 5.13 -34.30 -4.91
C GLY A 61 6.38 -35.10 -4.54
N TYR A 62 7.51 -34.42 -4.31
CA TYR A 62 8.77 -35.04 -3.90
C TYR A 62 8.63 -35.77 -2.56
N VAL A 63 8.04 -35.11 -1.57
CA VAL A 63 7.82 -35.67 -0.24
C VAL A 63 6.87 -36.86 -0.32
N THR A 64 5.76 -36.73 -1.06
CA THR A 64 4.77 -37.81 -1.23
C THR A 64 5.39 -39.01 -1.94
N GLY A 65 6.11 -38.78 -3.04
CA GLY A 65 6.82 -39.83 -3.76
C GLY A 65 7.87 -40.51 -2.90
N TYR A 66 8.63 -39.74 -2.11
CA TYR A 66 9.60 -40.28 -1.16
C TYR A 66 8.94 -41.22 -0.15
N TYR A 67 7.82 -40.82 0.47
CA TYR A 67 7.12 -41.66 1.43
C TYR A 67 6.48 -42.90 0.79
N VAL A 68 5.94 -42.79 -0.42
CA VAL A 68 5.36 -43.93 -1.15
C VAL A 68 6.42 -44.94 -1.58
N HIS A 69 7.59 -44.50 -2.06
CA HIS A 69 8.69 -45.39 -2.45
C HIS A 69 9.46 -45.99 -1.27
N LYS A 70 9.31 -45.43 -0.07
CA LYS A 70 9.94 -45.98 1.14
C LYS A 70 9.09 -47.07 1.83
N CYS A 71 7.86 -47.29 1.38
CA CYS A 71 7.04 -48.46 1.72
C CYS A 71 7.33 -49.60 0.74
#